data_AF-A0A7V9H645-F1
#
_entry.id   AF-A0A7V9H645-F1
#
_cell.length_a   1.000
_cell.length_b   1.000
_cell.length_c   1.000
_cell.angle_alpha   90.00
_cell.angle_beta   90.00
_cell.angle_gamma   90.00
#
_symmetry.space_group_name_H-M   'P 1'
#
loop_
_entity.id
_entity.type
_entity.pdbx_description
1 polymer ?
#
loop_
_entity_poly.entity_id
_entity_poly.type
_entity_poly.pdbx_seq_one_letter_code
_entity_poly.pdbx_strand_id
1 'polypeptide(L)'
;EVCERIRERDTGVMIVMITAKDAEEDKVRGFEAGADDYVTKPFGMKELVARINANLKRGETGGRGKIIEAGDLQLDTKNFTARADNEPLDLRLKEFELLAALASTPGELRSREELAKEVWGHAGVGSSRTIDVHIRRIRAALEEKSSYEYIHTARGLGYRFEARLRAGAGQPG
;
A
#
# COMPACT_ATOMS: atom_id res chain seq x y z
N GLU A 1 -8.93 18.91 0.70
CA GLU A 1 -8.32 20.03 1.44
C GLU A 1 -7.64 19.63 2.75
N VAL A 2 -8.35 19.27 3.84
CA VAL A 2 -7.67 19.01 5.14
C VAL A 2 -6.68 17.84 5.07
N CYS A 3 -7.10 16.72 4.46
CA CYS A 3 -6.25 15.54 4.30
C CYS A 3 -4.98 15.85 3.50
N GLU A 4 -5.12 16.54 2.37
CA GLU A 4 -4.00 16.99 1.52
C GLU A 4 -3.05 17.88 2.32
N ARG A 5 -3.57 18.89 3.02
CA ARG A 5 -2.76 19.82 3.83
C ARG A 5 -2.01 19.14 4.98
N ILE A 6 -2.58 18.09 5.58
CA ILE A 6 -1.87 17.29 6.59
C ILE A 6 -0.76 16.51 5.89
N ARG A 7 -1.05 15.86 4.77
CA ARG A 7 -0.09 15.03 4.04
C ARG A 7 1.07 15.83 3.44
N GLU A 8 0.83 17.07 3.03
CA GLU A 8 1.86 18.02 2.59
C GLU A 8 2.85 18.40 3.72
N ARG A 9 2.41 18.31 4.98
CA ARG A 9 3.22 18.69 6.15
C ARG A 9 3.95 17.51 6.78
N ASP A 10 3.32 16.34 6.77
CA ASP A 10 3.86 15.13 7.38
C ASP A 10 3.40 13.90 6.59
N THR A 11 4.34 13.22 5.95
CA THR A 11 4.08 12.00 5.19
C THR A 11 3.93 10.76 6.08
N GLY A 12 4.40 10.80 7.32
CA GLY A 12 4.38 9.67 8.27
C GLY A 12 3.12 9.56 9.11
N VAL A 13 2.30 10.61 9.20
CA VAL A 13 1.08 10.58 10.00
C VAL A 13 0.01 9.67 9.38
N MET A 14 -0.60 8.81 10.19
CA MET A 14 -1.73 7.97 9.78
C MET A 14 -3.01 8.81 9.73
N ILE A 15 -3.71 8.79 8.59
CA ILE A 15 -4.97 9.51 8.39
C ILE A 15 -6.13 8.52 8.18
N VAL A 16 -7.04 8.47 9.14
CA VAL A 16 -8.31 7.71 9.03
C VAL A 16 -9.45 8.69 8.74
N MET A 17 -10.08 8.59 7.57
CA MET A 17 -11.23 9.41 7.21
C MET A 17 -12.52 8.78 7.76
N ILE A 18 -13.36 9.56 8.43
CA ILE A 18 -14.63 9.09 8.98
C ILE A 18 -15.76 9.98 8.47
N THR A 19 -16.72 9.42 7.72
CA THR A 19 -17.67 10.23 6.95
C THR A 19 -18.97 9.49 6.63
N ALA A 20 -20.06 10.22 6.38
CA ALA A 20 -21.32 9.63 5.89
C ALA A 20 -21.33 9.40 4.37
N LYS A 21 -20.29 9.87 3.67
CA LYS A 21 -20.11 9.64 2.24
C LYS A 21 -19.66 8.22 2.00
N ASP A 22 -20.51 7.41 1.39
CA ASP A 22 -20.29 5.97 1.17
C ASP A 22 -20.08 5.60 -0.30
N ALA A 23 -20.29 6.57 -1.22
CA ALA A 23 -20.03 6.40 -2.63
C ALA A 23 -18.58 6.00 -2.89
N GLU A 24 -18.39 5.12 -3.87
CA GLU A 24 -17.06 4.62 -4.23
C GLU A 24 -16.11 5.75 -4.63
N GLU A 25 -16.61 6.75 -5.37
CA GLU A 25 -15.84 7.91 -5.78
C GLU A 25 -15.38 8.77 -4.60
N ASP A 26 -16.18 8.88 -3.54
CA ASP A 26 -15.79 9.59 -2.33
C ASP A 26 -14.66 8.88 -1.57
N LYS A 27 -14.69 7.55 -1.58
CA LYS A 27 -13.61 6.73 -1.01
C LYS A 27 -12.33 6.92 -1.81
N VAL A 28 -12.39 6.77 -3.13
CA VAL A 28 -11.25 6.96 -4.03
C VAL A 28 -10.62 8.33 -3.83
N ARG A 29 -11.43 9.41 -3.85
CA ARG A 29 -10.95 10.76 -3.58
C ARG A 29 -10.30 10.91 -2.21
N GLY A 30 -10.84 10.26 -1.17
CA GLY A 30 -10.23 10.24 0.15
C GLY A 30 -8.83 9.63 0.15
N PHE A 31 -8.66 8.50 -0.52
CA PHE A 31 -7.34 7.85 -0.65
C PHE A 31 -6.38 8.64 -1.54
N GLU A 32 -6.87 9.22 -2.65
CA GLU A 32 -6.12 10.15 -3.49
C GLU A 32 -5.69 11.41 -2.72
N ALA A 33 -6.49 11.89 -1.77
CA ALA A 33 -6.10 12.98 -0.87
C ALA A 33 -5.05 12.56 0.18
N GLY A 34 -4.72 11.26 0.27
CA GLY A 34 -3.70 10.74 1.16
C GLY A 34 -4.23 10.06 2.41
N ALA A 35 -5.53 9.72 2.49
CA ALA A 35 -6.03 8.88 3.58
C ALA A 35 -5.37 7.48 3.53
N ASP A 36 -5.18 6.90 4.71
CA ASP A 36 -4.71 5.53 4.90
C ASP A 36 -5.88 4.57 5.15
N ASP A 37 -6.97 5.07 5.72
CA ASP A 37 -8.20 4.29 5.94
C ASP A 37 -9.44 5.18 5.79
N TYR A 38 -10.59 4.57 5.51
CA TYR A 38 -11.84 5.26 5.22
C TYR A 38 -13.04 4.52 5.83
N VAL A 39 -13.70 5.13 6.80
CA VAL A 39 -14.80 4.55 7.57
C VAL A 39 -16.10 5.30 7.26
N THR A 40 -17.08 4.58 6.72
CA THR A 40 -18.41 5.11 6.42
C THR A 40 -19.31 5.05 7.65
N LYS A 41 -20.10 6.10 7.90
CA LYS A 41 -21.17 6.12 8.91
C LYS A 41 -22.43 5.42 8.36
N PRO A 42 -23.23 4.76 9.22
CA PRO A 42 -23.01 4.58 10.66
C PRO A 42 -21.97 3.47 10.96
N PHE A 43 -21.24 3.62 12.07
CA PHE A 43 -20.29 2.61 12.56
C PHE A 43 -20.46 2.40 14.07
N GLY A 44 -20.07 1.24 14.57
CA GLY A 44 -20.03 0.98 16.01
C GLY A 44 -18.76 1.54 16.66
N MET A 45 -18.84 2.07 17.88
CA MET A 45 -17.66 2.54 18.62
C MET A 45 -16.60 1.44 18.80
N LYS A 46 -17.04 0.20 19.05
CA LYS A 46 -16.14 -0.96 19.15
C LYS A 46 -15.42 -1.24 17.83
N GLU A 47 -16.12 -1.10 16.71
CA GLU A 47 -15.54 -1.29 15.37
C GLU A 47 -14.50 -0.21 15.08
N LEU A 48 -14.82 1.06 15.36
CA LEU A 48 -13.89 2.16 15.14
C LEU A 48 -12.62 2.00 15.98
N VAL A 49 -12.76 1.69 17.28
CA VAL A 49 -11.61 1.44 18.16
C VAL A 49 -10.80 0.24 17.69
N ALA A 50 -11.45 -0.83 17.23
CA ALA A 50 -10.75 -1.98 16.66
C ALA A 50 -9.95 -1.60 15.40
N ARG A 51 -10.50 -0.76 14.51
CA ARG A 51 -9.80 -0.26 13.31
C ARG A 51 -8.60 0.61 13.65
N ILE A 52 -8.77 1.57 14.57
CA ILE A 52 -7.67 2.41 15.06
C ILE A 52 -6.57 1.53 15.66
N ASN A 53 -6.93 0.61 16.55
CA ASN A 53 -5.97 -0.30 17.16
C ASN A 53 -5.29 -1.21 16.15
N ALA A 54 -5.99 -1.66 15.11
CA ALA A 54 -5.40 -2.49 14.07
C ALA A 54 -4.43 -1.69 13.19
N ASN A 55 -4.70 -0.41 12.93
CA ASN A 55 -3.78 0.49 12.23
C ASN A 55 -2.55 0.85 13.10
N LEU A 56 -2.69 0.93 14.43
CA LEU A 56 -1.57 1.18 15.35
C LEU A 56 -0.71 -0.07 15.60
N LYS A 57 -1.35 -1.21 15.95
CA LYS A 57 -0.65 -2.48 16.28
C LYS A 57 0.16 -3.02 15.13
N ARG A 58 -0.22 -2.74 13.88
CA ARG A 58 0.52 -3.26 12.73
C ARG A 58 1.90 -2.63 12.60
N GLY A 59 2.15 -1.44 13.14
CA GLY A 59 3.50 -0.92 13.32
C GLY A 59 4.34 -1.66 14.37
N GLU A 60 3.70 -2.41 15.28
CA GLU A 60 4.37 -3.12 16.39
C GLU A 60 4.48 -4.64 16.15
N THR A 61 3.55 -5.25 15.41
CA THR A 61 3.50 -6.70 15.19
C THR A 61 4.10 -7.14 13.87
N GLY A 62 5.19 -6.48 13.42
CA GLY A 62 5.99 -6.90 12.27
C GLY A 62 6.27 -8.39 12.36
N GLY A 63 5.73 -9.16 11.40
CA GLY A 63 5.94 -10.60 11.32
C GLY A 63 7.44 -10.90 11.41
N ARG A 64 7.81 -11.85 12.28
CA ARG A 64 9.17 -12.38 12.52
C ARG A 64 10.21 -11.78 11.55
N GLY A 65 10.91 -10.72 11.97
CA GLY A 65 11.77 -9.86 11.15
C GLY A 65 12.37 -10.54 9.92
N LYS A 66 11.65 -10.42 8.80
CA LYS A 66 12.02 -10.99 7.52
C LYS A 66 12.39 -9.84 6.60
N ILE A 67 13.62 -9.88 6.09
CA ILE A 67 13.99 -9.06 4.95
C ILE A 67 13.47 -9.80 3.71
N ILE A 68 12.64 -9.13 2.91
CA ILE A 68 12.20 -9.64 1.61
C ILE A 68 13.06 -8.95 0.55
N GLU A 69 13.75 -9.74 -0.27
CA GLU A 69 14.60 -9.25 -1.34
C GLU A 69 14.06 -9.71 -2.70
N ALA A 70 14.03 -8.82 -3.69
CA ALA A 70 13.68 -9.14 -5.05
C ALA A 70 14.32 -8.10 -6.00
N GLY A 71 15.09 -8.53 -7.00
CA GLY A 71 15.83 -7.58 -7.84
C GLY A 71 16.75 -6.70 -6.99
N ASP A 72 16.57 -5.37 -7.09
CA ASP A 72 17.25 -4.37 -6.25
C ASP A 72 16.40 -3.88 -5.06
N LEU A 73 15.21 -4.44 -4.86
CA LEU A 73 14.28 -4.09 -3.77
C LEU A 73 14.59 -4.90 -2.50
N GLN A 74 14.68 -4.20 -1.38
CA GLN A 74 14.70 -4.76 -0.03
C GLN A 74 13.54 -4.19 0.80
N LEU A 75 12.78 -5.07 1.45
CA LEU A 75 11.73 -4.71 2.41
C LEU A 75 12.07 -5.29 3.78
N ASP A 76 12.26 -4.41 4.77
CA ASP A 76 12.40 -4.81 6.17
C ASP A 76 11.02 -4.74 6.84
N THR A 77 10.35 -5.89 6.97
CA THR A 77 9.01 -5.97 7.55
C THR A 77 8.98 -5.74 9.06
N LYS A 78 10.14 -5.72 9.73
CA LYS A 78 10.23 -5.40 11.15
C LYS A 78 10.27 -3.90 11.38
N ASN A 79 11.06 -3.21 10.56
CA ASN A 79 11.29 -1.77 10.70
C ASN A 79 10.39 -0.92 9.78
N PHE A 80 9.56 -1.55 8.95
CA PHE A 80 8.70 -0.88 7.97
C PHE A 80 9.48 0.02 7.02
N THR A 81 10.68 -0.43 6.62
CA THR A 81 11.53 0.30 5.69
C THR A 81 11.63 -0.44 4.37
N ALA A 82 11.67 0.32 3.29
CA ALA A 82 11.84 -0.19 1.94
C ALA A 82 12.97 0.57 1.25
N ARG A 83 13.78 -0.15 0.46
CA ARG A 83 14.85 0.43 -0.36
C ARG A 83 14.85 -0.21 -1.72
N ALA A 84 15.12 0.57 -2.77
CA ALA A 84 15.42 0.05 -4.09
C ALA A 84 16.76 0.64 -4.54
N ASP A 85 17.64 -0.19 -5.08
CA ASP A 85 19.02 0.19 -5.45
C ASP A 85 19.77 0.89 -4.29
N ASN A 86 19.59 0.38 -3.07
CA ASN A 86 20.08 0.96 -1.81
C ASN A 86 19.54 2.36 -1.45
N GLU A 87 18.70 2.97 -2.27
CA GLU A 87 18.02 4.23 -1.96
C GLU A 87 16.72 3.98 -1.19
N PRO A 88 16.42 4.75 -0.11
CA PRO A 88 15.15 4.67 0.60
C PRO A 88 13.95 4.97 -0.31
N LEU A 89 12.90 4.14 -0.19
CA LEU A 89 11.60 4.42 -0.76
C LEU A 89 10.73 5.12 0.28
N ASP A 90 10.15 6.27 -0.08
CA ASP A 90 9.14 6.94 0.73
C ASP A 90 7.76 6.31 0.45
N LEU A 91 7.42 5.29 1.25
CA LEU A 91 6.14 4.60 1.20
C LEU A 91 5.36 4.89 2.47
N ARG A 92 4.07 5.20 2.33
CA ARG A 92 3.15 5.25 3.47
C ARG A 92 2.93 3.84 4.02
N LEU A 93 2.46 3.72 5.27
CA LEU A 93 2.30 2.42 5.91
C LEU A 93 1.47 1.44 5.08
N LYS A 94 0.33 1.88 4.52
CA LYS A 94 -0.53 1.02 3.70
C LYS A 94 0.07 0.65 2.35
N GLU A 95 0.93 1.51 1.81
CA GLU A 95 1.66 1.21 0.58
C GLU A 95 2.75 0.16 0.84
N PHE A 96 3.47 0.32 1.94
CA PHE A 96 4.43 -0.68 2.42
C PHE A 96 3.75 -2.02 2.70
N GLU A 97 2.65 -2.04 3.46
CA GLU A 97 1.92 -3.27 3.79
C GLU A 97 1.41 -3.95 2.52
N LEU A 98 0.89 -3.20 1.55
CA LEU A 98 0.42 -3.74 0.28
C LEU A 98 1.57 -4.31 -0.57
N LEU A 99 2.69 -3.59 -0.64
CA LEU A 99 3.89 -4.07 -1.33
C LEU A 99 4.45 -5.33 -0.66
N ALA A 100 4.52 -5.36 0.67
CA ALA A 100 5.00 -6.51 1.44
C ALA A 100 4.07 -7.73 1.32
N ALA A 101 2.75 -7.53 1.32
CA ALA A 101 1.77 -8.60 1.09
C ALA A 101 1.96 -9.25 -0.28
N LEU A 102 2.13 -8.43 -1.32
CA LEU A 102 2.44 -8.87 -2.67
C LEU A 102 3.81 -9.59 -2.74
N ALA A 103 4.86 -8.99 -2.19
CA ALA A 103 6.22 -9.53 -2.21
C ALA A 103 6.40 -10.79 -1.34
N SER A 104 5.51 -11.03 -0.38
CA SER A 104 5.51 -12.26 0.42
C SER A 104 5.06 -13.49 -0.35
N THR A 105 4.40 -13.30 -1.50
CA THR A 105 3.91 -14.36 -2.39
C THR A 105 4.34 -14.11 -3.85
N PRO A 106 5.66 -14.10 -4.17
CA PRO A 106 6.14 -13.82 -5.52
C PRO A 106 5.58 -14.81 -6.55
N GLY A 107 5.16 -14.30 -7.70
CA GLY A 107 4.58 -15.11 -8.78
C GLY A 107 3.09 -15.43 -8.60
N GLU A 108 2.52 -15.25 -7.41
CA GLU A 108 1.10 -15.52 -7.15
C GLU A 108 0.22 -14.37 -7.64
N LEU A 109 -0.92 -14.73 -8.26
CA LEU A 109 -1.93 -13.75 -8.65
C LEU A 109 -2.84 -13.50 -7.44
N ARG A 110 -2.83 -12.27 -6.93
CA ARG A 110 -3.61 -11.83 -5.78
C ARG A 110 -4.75 -10.92 -6.25
N SER A 111 -5.98 -11.25 -5.88
CA SER A 111 -7.14 -10.44 -6.24
C SER A 111 -7.16 -9.12 -5.47
N ARG A 112 -7.87 -8.12 -5.99
CA ARG A 112 -8.01 -6.82 -5.30
C ARG A 112 -8.74 -6.96 -3.97
N GLU A 113 -9.72 -7.85 -3.91
CA GLU A 113 -10.49 -8.13 -2.70
C GLU A 113 -9.64 -8.83 -1.64
N GLU A 114 -8.78 -9.77 -2.05
CA GLU A 114 -7.82 -10.43 -1.16
C GLU A 114 -6.82 -9.44 -0.58
N LEU A 115 -6.23 -8.58 -1.42
CA LEU A 115 -5.28 -7.56 -0.99
C LEU A 115 -5.94 -6.54 -0.06
N ALA A 116 -7.16 -6.09 -0.37
CA ALA A 116 -7.94 -5.21 0.49
C ALA A 116 -8.20 -5.85 1.86
N LYS A 117 -8.63 -7.11 1.86
CA LYS A 117 -8.90 -7.86 3.09
C LYS A 117 -7.64 -8.07 3.92
N GLU A 118 -6.49 -8.38 3.31
CA GLU A 118 -5.24 -8.60 4.02
C GLU A 118 -4.70 -7.31 4.67
N VAL A 119 -4.68 -6.21 3.91
CA VAL A 119 -4.04 -4.96 4.34
C VAL A 119 -4.96 -4.12 5.25
N TRP A 120 -6.27 -4.11 5.02
CA TRP A 120 -7.23 -3.33 5.82
C TRP A 120 -8.03 -4.17 6.82
N GLY A 121 -8.28 -5.47 6.55
CA GLY A 121 -8.86 -6.39 7.54
C GLY A 121 -10.39 -6.38 7.68
N HIS A 122 -11.13 -5.69 6.83
CA HIS A 122 -12.60 -5.61 6.93
C HIS A 122 -13.30 -5.40 5.59
N ALA A 123 -14.52 -5.92 5.48
CA ALA A 123 -15.42 -5.68 4.36
C ALA A 123 -15.80 -4.19 4.29
N GLY A 124 -15.65 -3.57 3.11
CA GLY A 124 -16.15 -2.21 2.83
C GLY A 124 -15.07 -1.12 2.69
N VAL A 125 -13.80 -1.43 2.99
CA VAL A 125 -12.65 -0.58 2.65
C VAL A 125 -11.82 -1.31 1.62
N GLY A 126 -11.46 -0.59 0.55
CA GLY A 126 -10.78 -1.21 -0.57
C GLY A 126 -11.77 -1.68 -1.62
N SER A 127 -12.40 -0.74 -2.34
CA SER A 127 -12.92 -1.13 -3.64
C SER A 127 -11.73 -1.51 -4.54
N SER A 128 -12.01 -2.15 -5.66
CA SER A 128 -10.98 -2.43 -6.67
C SER A 128 -10.16 -1.16 -6.99
N ARG A 129 -10.82 -0.01 -7.08
CA ARG A 129 -10.20 1.29 -7.36
C ARG A 129 -9.29 1.79 -6.24
N THR A 130 -9.60 1.53 -4.97
CA THR A 130 -8.73 1.93 -3.84
C THR A 130 -7.37 1.21 -3.90
N ILE A 131 -7.38 -0.09 -4.23
CA ILE A 131 -6.15 -0.85 -4.44
C ILE A 131 -5.37 -0.24 -5.59
N ASP A 132 -6.05 0.06 -6.69
CA ASP A 132 -5.42 0.65 -7.87
C ASP A 132 -4.71 1.99 -7.55
N VAL A 133 -5.30 2.84 -6.70
CA VAL A 133 -4.68 4.10 -6.22
C VAL A 133 -3.36 3.83 -5.50
N HIS A 134 -3.34 2.88 -4.56
CA HIS A 134 -2.12 2.54 -3.82
C HIS A 134 -1.07 1.88 -4.71
N ILE A 135 -1.47 0.96 -5.59
CA ILE A 135 -0.56 0.32 -6.55
C ILE A 135 0.10 1.35 -7.47
N ARG A 136 -0.66 2.36 -7.94
CA ARG A 136 -0.11 3.43 -8.77
C ARG A 136 0.98 4.21 -8.02
N ARG A 137 0.78 4.53 -6.75
CA ARG A 137 1.77 5.24 -5.92
C ARG A 137 3.01 4.41 -5.64
N ILE A 138 2.82 3.13 -5.29
CA ILE A 138 3.91 2.18 -5.08
C ILE A 138 4.76 2.07 -6.36
N ARG A 139 4.12 1.92 -7.53
CA ARG A 139 4.83 1.88 -8.81
C ARG A 139 5.61 3.16 -9.06
N ALA A 140 5.02 4.34 -8.86
CA ALA A 140 5.73 5.61 -9.03
C ALA A 140 6.99 5.71 -8.15
N ALA A 141 6.88 5.33 -6.87
CA ALA A 141 8.02 5.33 -5.94
C ALA A 141 9.12 4.34 -6.37
N LEU A 142 8.74 3.14 -6.83
CA LEU A 142 9.69 2.15 -7.35
C LEU A 142 10.29 2.57 -8.71
N GLU A 143 9.50 3.26 -9.54
CA GLU A 143 9.91 3.71 -10.87
C GLU A 143 11.02 4.75 -10.84
N GLU A 144 10.99 5.61 -9.83
CA GLU A 144 12.01 6.64 -9.62
C GLU A 144 13.37 6.06 -9.19
N LYS A 145 13.38 4.91 -8.50
CA LYS A 145 14.57 4.39 -7.81
C LYS A 145 15.12 3.07 -8.36
N SER A 146 14.32 2.31 -9.11
CA SER A 146 14.67 0.96 -9.55
C SER A 146 14.66 0.81 -11.06
N SER A 147 15.59 -0.01 -11.56
CA SER A 147 15.60 -0.49 -12.94
C SER A 147 14.66 -1.68 -13.17
N TYR A 148 13.98 -2.18 -12.13
CA TYR A 148 13.04 -3.28 -12.20
C TYR A 148 11.58 -2.81 -12.15
N GLU A 149 10.70 -3.57 -12.78
CA GLU A 149 9.26 -3.54 -12.55
C GLU A 149 8.87 -4.69 -11.63
N TYR A 150 8.16 -4.38 -10.54
CA TYR A 150 7.83 -5.34 -9.49
C TYR A 150 6.38 -5.78 -9.47
N ILE A 151 5.45 -4.88 -9.78
CA ILE A 151 4.01 -5.16 -9.68
C ILE A 151 3.42 -5.21 -11.07
N HIS A 152 2.83 -6.35 -11.42
CA HIS A 152 2.24 -6.63 -12.73
C HIS A 152 0.72 -6.76 -12.62
N THR A 153 -0.01 -6.17 -13.58
CA THR A 153 -1.48 -6.21 -13.59
C THR A 153 -1.98 -7.35 -14.46
N ALA A 154 -2.76 -8.26 -13.87
CA ALA A 154 -3.60 -9.18 -14.63
C ALA A 154 -5.00 -8.55 -14.74
N ARG A 155 -5.33 -8.01 -15.93
CA ARG A 155 -6.58 -7.27 -16.17
C ARG A 155 -7.80 -8.10 -15.75
N GLY A 156 -8.69 -7.48 -14.97
CA GLY A 156 -9.90 -8.14 -14.44
C GLY A 156 -9.67 -9.10 -13.27
N LEU A 157 -8.42 -9.50 -12.97
CA LEU A 157 -8.13 -10.50 -11.95
C LEU A 157 -7.44 -9.91 -10.72
N GLY A 158 -6.43 -9.05 -10.90
CA GLY A 158 -5.68 -8.53 -9.76
C GLY A 158 -4.25 -8.13 -10.10
N TYR A 159 -3.36 -8.38 -9.15
CA TYR A 159 -1.96 -8.01 -9.19
C TYR A 159 -1.07 -9.19 -8.86
N ARG A 160 0.13 -9.21 -9.45
CA ARG A 160 1.18 -10.19 -9.17
C ARG A 160 2.48 -9.46 -8.89
N PHE A 161 3.24 -9.97 -7.94
CA PHE A 161 4.60 -9.50 -7.67
C PHE A 161 5.63 -10.34 -8.41
N GLU A 162 6.52 -9.71 -9.15
CA GLU A 162 7.64 -10.35 -9.83
C GLU A 162 8.67 -9.28 -10.22
N ALA A 163 9.93 -9.42 -9.82
CA ALA A 163 10.99 -8.51 -10.22
C ALA A 163 11.42 -8.78 -11.67
N ARG A 164 11.15 -7.84 -12.57
CA ARG A 164 11.53 -7.93 -13.99
C ARG A 164 12.35 -6.70 -14.38
N LEU A 165 13.55 -6.91 -14.92
CA LEU A 165 14.37 -5.81 -15.39
C LEU A 165 13.65 -5.07 -16.53
N ARG A 166 13.60 -3.73 -16.47
CA ARG A 166 13.03 -2.91 -17.54
C ARG A 166 13.87 -3.02 -18.79
N ALA A 167 13.19 -3.15 -19.94
CA ALA A 167 13.87 -3.13 -21.23
C ALA A 167 14.59 -1.78 -21.40
N GLY A 168 15.91 -1.81 -21.58
CA GLY A 168 16.77 -0.62 -21.76
C GLY A 168 17.69 -0.26 -20.59
N ALA A 169 17.55 -0.87 -19.42
CA ALA A 169 18.42 -0.61 -18.26
C ALA A 169 19.82 -1.29 -18.33
N GLY A 170 20.16 -1.91 -19.48
CA GLY A 170 21.30 -2.82 -19.63
C GLY A 170 22.37 -2.40 -20.63
N GLN A 171 22.54 -1.10 -20.92
CA GLN A 171 23.70 -0.64 -21.69
C GLN A 171 24.53 0.36 -20.88
N PRO A 172 25.57 -0.11 -20.15
CA PRO A 172 26.69 0.76 -19.84
C PRO A 172 27.40 1.08 -21.16
N GLY A 173 27.49 2.36 -21.50
CA GLY A 173 28.38 2.87 -22.55
C GLY A 173 29.83 2.84 -22.10
#